data_AF-A0AAT9QN27-F1
#
_entry.id   AF-A0AAT9QN27-F1
#
_cell.length_a   1.000
_cell.length_b   1.000
_cell.length_c   1.000
_cell.angle_alpha   90.00
_cell.angle_beta   90.00
_cell.angle_gamma   90.00
#
_symmetry.space_group_name_H-M   'P 1'
#
loop_
_entity.id
_entity.type
_entity.pdbx_description
1 polymer ?
#
loop_
_entity_poly.entity_id
_entity_poly.type
_entity_poly.pdbx_seq_one_letter_code
_entity_poly.pdbx_strand_id
1 'polypeptide(L)'
;MGYFYEPQWFLSEVPLKKVNLPAWTEGCDANPEKVACDYPTYKLNKIISKKLEDSGSPAAKLARGFTWTNEDQNSVATDIQGGMTPEAAAKKWVDAHQSAVDKWLS
;
A
#
# COMPACT_ATOMS: atom_id res chain seq x y z
N MET A 1 -14.83 -18.70 -2.43
CA MET A 1 -14.28 -17.56 -3.19
C MET A 1 -14.71 -16.29 -2.49
N GLY A 2 -13.77 -15.38 -2.21
CA GLY A 2 -14.04 -14.11 -1.56
C GLY A 2 -13.33 -12.98 -2.28
N TYR A 3 -13.82 -11.75 -2.12
CA TYR A 3 -13.14 -10.56 -2.60
C TYR A 3 -11.93 -10.28 -1.70
N PHE A 4 -10.77 -10.02 -2.32
CA PHE A 4 -9.51 -9.85 -1.61
C PHE A 4 -8.56 -8.93 -2.37
N TYR A 5 -7.53 -8.44 -1.69
CA TYR A 5 -6.58 -7.48 -2.25
C TYR A 5 -5.15 -7.75 -1.75
N GLU A 6 -4.18 -7.27 -2.50
CA GLU A 6 -2.78 -7.19 -2.12
C GLU A 6 -2.30 -5.73 -2.24
N PRO A 7 -1.44 -5.22 -1.33
CA PRO A 7 -0.89 -5.89 -0.14
C PRO A 7 -1.91 -6.03 1.01
N GLN A 8 -1.80 -7.13 1.78
CA GLN A 8 -2.63 -7.46 2.94
C GLN A 8 -1.93 -8.53 3.83
N TRP A 9 -2.06 -8.44 5.16
CA TRP A 9 -1.32 -9.28 6.14
C TRP A 9 -1.54 -10.81 6.04
N PHE A 10 -2.76 -11.24 5.74
CA PHE A 10 -3.18 -12.64 5.68
C PHE A 10 -2.53 -13.40 4.51
N LEU A 11 -2.00 -12.68 3.50
CA LEU A 11 -1.17 -13.29 2.46
C LEU A 11 0.14 -13.88 3.01
N SER A 12 0.59 -13.43 4.18
CA SER A 12 1.73 -14.01 4.90
C SER A 12 1.37 -15.33 5.61
N GLU A 13 0.10 -15.53 5.96
CA GLU A 13 -0.40 -16.71 6.68
C GLU A 13 -0.89 -17.79 5.71
N VAL A 14 -1.60 -17.36 4.66
CA VAL A 14 -2.21 -18.25 3.68
C VAL A 14 -1.81 -17.77 2.29
N PRO A 15 -1.17 -18.64 1.47
CA PRO A 15 -0.76 -18.29 0.11
C PRO A 15 -1.98 -18.30 -0.83
N LEU A 16 -2.88 -17.34 -0.65
CA LEU A 16 -4.02 -17.14 -1.53
C LEU A 16 -3.54 -16.90 -2.95
N LYS A 17 -4.24 -17.50 -3.92
CA LYS A 17 -3.99 -17.28 -5.34
C LYS A 17 -5.13 -16.50 -5.95
N LYS A 18 -4.78 -15.49 -6.75
CA LYS A 18 -5.74 -14.76 -7.56
C LYS A 18 -6.40 -15.71 -8.57
N VAL A 19 -7.72 -15.65 -8.68
CA VAL A 19 -8.45 -16.25 -9.81
C VAL A 19 -8.29 -15.31 -11.00
N ASN A 20 -7.67 -15.79 -12.07
CA ASN A 20 -7.45 -14.98 -13.27
C ASN A 20 -8.75 -14.90 -14.09
N LEU A 21 -9.26 -13.68 -14.24
CA LEU A 21 -10.39 -13.35 -15.12
C LEU A 21 -9.84 -12.74 -16.43
N PRO A 22 -10.68 -12.54 -17.47
CA PRO A 22 -10.24 -11.82 -18.67
C PRO A 22 -9.61 -10.47 -18.31
N ALA A 23 -8.44 -10.15 -18.84
CA ALA A 23 -7.70 -8.96 -18.44
C ALA A 23 -8.55 -7.68 -18.59
N TRP A 24 -8.38 -6.74 -17.65
CA TRP A 24 -9.01 -5.43 -17.75
C TRP A 24 -8.49 -4.66 -18.96
N THR A 25 -9.39 -4.00 -19.67
CA THR A 25 -9.10 -3.00 -20.71
C THR A 25 -9.95 -1.77 -20.48
N GLU A 26 -9.52 -0.62 -21.01
CA GLU A 26 -10.26 0.63 -20.87
C GLU A 26 -11.73 0.47 -21.30
N GLY A 27 -12.65 0.87 -20.41
CA GLY A 27 -14.09 0.80 -20.63
C GLY A 27 -14.76 -0.54 -20.29
N CYS A 28 -14.00 -1.58 -19.91
CA CYS A 28 -14.58 -2.87 -19.54
C CYS A 28 -15.51 -2.80 -18.32
N ASP A 29 -15.22 -1.90 -17.39
CA ASP A 29 -15.96 -1.65 -16.15
C ASP A 29 -16.93 -0.46 -16.25
N ALA A 30 -17.18 0.08 -17.46
CA ALA A 30 -18.05 1.24 -17.65
C ALA A 30 -19.53 0.96 -17.30
N ASN A 31 -19.97 -0.30 -17.38
CA ASN A 31 -21.29 -0.73 -16.92
C ASN A 31 -21.13 -1.74 -15.77
N PRO A 32 -21.41 -1.35 -14.51
CA PRO A 32 -21.28 -2.21 -13.34
C PRO A 32 -22.09 -3.52 -13.42
N GLU A 33 -23.20 -3.55 -14.14
CA GLU A 33 -24.05 -4.74 -14.29
C GLU A 33 -23.51 -5.74 -15.34
N LYS A 34 -22.55 -5.33 -16.16
CA LYS A 34 -22.03 -6.13 -17.30
C LYS A 34 -20.52 -6.39 -17.22
N VAL A 35 -19.88 -6.09 -16.10
CA VAL A 35 -18.43 -6.26 -15.94
C VAL A 35 -18.07 -7.74 -16.08
N ALA A 36 -17.21 -8.04 -17.06
CA ALA A 36 -16.77 -9.39 -17.38
C ALA A 36 -15.23 -9.53 -17.47
N CYS A 37 -14.50 -8.52 -16.99
CA CYS A 37 -13.05 -8.55 -16.85
C CYS A 37 -12.61 -8.54 -15.39
N ASP A 38 -11.31 -8.79 -15.23
CA ASP A 38 -10.55 -8.66 -14.01
C ASP A 38 -10.47 -7.20 -13.54
N TYR A 39 -9.94 -7.01 -12.34
CA TYR A 39 -9.62 -5.71 -11.78
C TYR A 39 -8.31 -5.19 -12.37
N PRO A 40 -8.20 -3.88 -12.66
CA PRO A 40 -6.94 -3.28 -13.06
C PRO A 40 -5.93 -3.27 -11.91
N THR A 41 -4.64 -3.18 -12.23
CA THR A 41 -3.62 -2.90 -11.23
C THR A 41 -3.72 -1.44 -10.78
N TYR A 42 -4.02 -1.23 -9.50
CA TYR A 42 -4.10 0.11 -8.92
C TYR A 42 -2.75 0.56 -8.38
N LYS A 43 -2.38 1.81 -8.68
CA LYS A 43 -1.28 2.51 -8.01
C LYS A 43 -1.84 3.22 -6.78
N LEU A 44 -1.25 2.94 -5.61
CA LEU A 44 -1.63 3.64 -4.38
C LEU A 44 -1.02 5.05 -4.40
N ASN A 45 -1.89 6.05 -4.50
CA ASN A 45 -1.48 7.45 -4.60
C ASN A 45 -1.40 8.10 -3.21
N LYS A 46 -0.39 8.95 -3.01
CA LYS A 46 -0.30 9.84 -1.86
C LYS A 46 -0.69 11.24 -2.31
N ILE A 47 -1.64 11.85 -1.61
CA ILE A 47 -2.13 13.19 -1.90
C ILE A 47 -1.83 14.06 -0.68
N ILE A 48 -1.16 15.18 -0.90
CA ILE A 48 -0.95 16.22 0.11
C ILE A 48 -1.58 17.53 -0.34
N SER A 49 -2.04 18.33 0.62
CA SER A 49 -2.64 19.63 0.31
C SER A 49 -1.62 20.55 -0.34
N LYS A 50 -2.07 21.41 -1.27
CA LYS A 50 -1.21 22.40 -1.93
C LYS A 50 -0.53 23.36 -0.94
N LYS A 51 -1.21 23.67 0.17
CA LYS A 51 -0.64 24.46 1.26
C LYS A 51 0.54 23.75 1.93
N LEU A 52 0.45 22.44 2.20
CA LEU A 52 1.56 21.67 2.80
C LEU A 52 2.72 21.55 1.81
N GLU A 53 2.39 21.21 0.57
CA GLU A 53 3.30 21.13 -0.58
C GLU A 53 4.17 22.39 -0.73
N ASP A 54 3.55 23.58 -0.65
CA ASP A 54 4.21 24.86 -0.86
C ASP A 54 4.81 25.46 0.44
N SER A 55 4.61 24.80 1.60
CA SER A 55 5.02 25.35 2.90
C SER A 55 6.53 25.33 3.17
N GLY A 56 7.31 24.58 2.38
CA GLY A 56 8.72 24.30 2.67
C GLY A 56 8.94 23.39 3.89
N SER A 57 7.87 22.81 4.46
CA SER A 57 7.96 21.94 5.63
C SER A 57 8.74 20.65 5.33
N PRO A 58 9.63 20.19 6.24
CA PRO A 58 10.24 18.86 6.15
C PRO A 58 9.21 17.73 6.05
N ALA A 59 8.00 17.92 6.58
CA ALA A 59 6.92 16.94 6.46
C ALA A 59 6.43 16.75 5.00
N ALA A 60 6.44 17.82 4.19
CA ALA A 60 6.10 17.72 2.76
C ALA A 60 7.16 16.91 2.00
N LYS A 61 8.44 17.10 2.35
CA LYS A 61 9.56 16.33 1.79
C LYS A 61 9.43 14.84 2.13
N LEU A 62 9.18 14.53 3.40
CA LEU A 62 8.92 13.16 3.86
C LEU A 62 7.72 12.55 3.11
N ALA A 63 6.59 13.26 3.01
CA ALA A 63 5.40 12.75 2.33
C ALA A 63 5.65 12.40 0.84
N ARG A 64 6.52 13.15 0.15
CA ARG A 64 6.95 12.81 -1.21
C ARG A 64 7.86 11.59 -1.24
N GLY A 65 8.90 11.60 -0.40
CA GLY A 65 9.94 10.58 -0.39
C GLY A 65 9.46 9.22 0.10
N PHE A 66 8.52 9.20 1.06
CA PHE A 66 8.01 7.99 1.69
C PHE A 66 7.50 7.00 0.66
N THR A 67 8.09 5.81 0.59
CA THR A 67 7.61 4.76 -0.30
C THR A 67 7.73 3.43 0.39
N TRP A 68 6.65 2.66 0.36
CA TRP A 68 6.62 1.29 0.82
C TRP A 68 6.31 0.37 -0.34
N THR A 69 6.99 -0.77 -0.33
CA THR A 69 6.65 -1.92 -1.17
C THR A 69 5.43 -2.65 -0.60
N ASN A 70 4.96 -3.67 -1.31
CA ASN A 70 3.93 -4.57 -0.78
C ASN A 70 4.46 -5.36 0.44
N GLU A 71 5.75 -5.71 0.45
CA GLU A 71 6.39 -6.42 1.56
C GLU A 71 6.45 -5.56 2.83
N ASP A 72 6.81 -4.28 2.69
CA ASP A 72 6.84 -3.34 3.81
C ASP A 72 5.45 -3.21 4.44
N GLN A 73 4.42 -3.01 3.62
CA GLN A 73 3.02 -2.92 4.08
C GLN A 73 2.57 -4.21 4.77
N ASN A 74 2.88 -5.37 4.17
CA ASN A 74 2.51 -6.67 4.74
C ASN A 74 3.21 -6.92 6.07
N SER A 75 4.50 -6.58 6.21
CA SER A 75 5.26 -6.80 7.43
C SER A 75 4.68 -6.02 8.62
N VAL A 76 4.43 -4.72 8.44
CA VAL A 76 3.83 -3.86 9.47
C VAL A 76 2.41 -4.32 9.81
N ALA A 77 1.60 -4.65 8.78
CA ALA A 77 0.24 -5.13 9.00
C ALA A 77 0.20 -6.49 9.73
N THR A 78 1.17 -7.37 9.47
CA THR A 78 1.31 -8.67 10.16
C THR A 78 1.65 -8.47 11.63
N ASP A 79 2.58 -7.55 11.96
CA ASP A 79 2.92 -7.22 13.35
C ASP A 79 1.71 -6.68 14.12
N ILE A 80 0.91 -5.81 13.49
CA ILE A 80 -0.33 -5.29 14.09
C ILE A 80 -1.33 -6.43 14.33
N GLN A 81 -1.53 -7.30 13.36
CA GLN A 81 -2.40 -8.47 13.52
C GLN A 81 -1.91 -9.42 14.63
N GLY A 82 -0.59 -9.54 14.79
CA GLY A 82 0.07 -10.28 15.87
C GLY A 82 -0.07 -9.65 17.25
N GLY A 83 -0.73 -8.51 17.38
CA GLY A 83 -1.06 -7.86 18.65
C GLY A 83 -0.19 -6.66 19.01
N MET A 84 0.72 -6.21 18.15
CA MET A 84 1.42 -4.94 18.36
C MET A 84 0.47 -3.75 18.14
N THR A 85 0.72 -2.65 18.85
CA THR A 85 0.07 -1.39 18.46
C THR A 85 0.64 -0.90 17.12
N PRO A 86 -0.12 -0.13 16.32
CA PRO A 86 0.37 0.44 15.07
C PRO A 86 1.68 1.22 15.23
N GLU A 87 1.82 1.98 16.32
CA GLU A 87 3.03 2.76 16.60
C GLU A 87 4.23 1.86 16.89
N ALA A 88 4.03 0.78 17.64
CA ALA A 88 5.10 -0.18 17.94
C ALA A 88 5.55 -0.93 16.68
N ALA A 89 4.60 -1.38 15.85
CA ALA A 89 4.91 -2.04 14.57
C ALA A 89 5.62 -1.11 13.59
N ALA A 90 5.14 0.14 13.44
CA ALA A 90 5.78 1.15 12.61
C ALA A 90 7.19 1.47 13.10
N LYS A 91 7.37 1.63 14.42
CA LYS A 91 8.68 1.87 15.04
C LYS A 91 9.65 0.70 14.76
N LYS A 92 9.20 -0.53 14.97
CA LYS A 92 10.00 -1.73 14.67
C LYS A 92 10.47 -1.74 13.21
N TRP A 93 9.58 -1.42 12.26
CA TRP A 93 9.95 -1.34 10.85
C TRP A 93 10.97 -0.22 10.59
N VAL A 94 10.73 0.99 11.14
CA VAL A 94 11.64 2.14 10.99
C VAL A 94 13.04 1.83 11.53
N ASP A 95 13.13 1.27 12.73
CA ASP A 95 14.39 0.90 13.37
C ASP A 95 15.19 -0.12 12.53
N ALA A 96 14.50 -1.02 11.82
CA ALA A 96 15.10 -2.04 10.98
C ALA A 96 15.43 -1.55 9.54
N HIS A 97 14.83 -0.45 9.09
CA HIS A 97 14.91 0.02 7.70
C HIS A 97 15.45 1.45 7.58
N GLN A 98 16.43 1.79 8.42
CA GLN A 98 16.98 3.15 8.49
C GLN A 98 17.45 3.67 7.13
N SER A 99 18.03 2.82 6.27
CA SER A 99 18.45 3.23 4.92
C SER A 99 17.30 3.66 4.01
N ALA A 100 16.10 3.10 4.18
CA ALA A 100 14.90 3.54 3.45
C ALA A 100 14.41 4.88 4.01
N VAL A 101 14.39 5.00 5.33
CA VAL A 101 14.00 6.23 6.03
C VAL A 101 14.91 7.40 5.66
N ASP A 102 16.22 7.19 5.65
CA ASP A 102 17.21 8.21 5.29
C ASP A 102 17.00 8.70 3.84
N LYS A 103 16.64 7.79 2.91
CA LYS A 103 16.30 8.17 1.53
C LYS A 103 15.04 9.04 1.45
N TRP A 104 14.07 8.86 2.36
CA TRP A 104 12.87 9.70 2.38
C TRP A 104 13.12 11.10 2.94
N LEU A 105 14.14 11.23 3.79
CA LEU A 105 14.53 12.48 4.46
C LEU A 105 15.59 13.27 3.68
N SER A 106 16.34 12.60 2.79
CA SER A 106 17.36 13.16 1.90
C SER A 106 16.79 14.04 0.81
#